data_AF-A0A7V4FEQ1-F1
#
_entry.id   AF-A0A7V4FEQ1-F1
#
_cell.length_a   1.000
_cell.length_b   1.000
_cell.length_c   1.000
_cell.angle_alpha   90.00
_cell.angle_beta   90.00
_cell.angle_gamma   90.00
#
_symmetry.space_group_name_H-M   'P 1'
#
loop_
_entity.id
_entity.type
_entity.pdbx_description
1 polymer ?
#
loop_
_entity_poly.entity_id
_entity_poly.type
_entity_poly.pdbx_seq_one_letter_code
_entity_poly.pdbx_strand_id
1 'polypeptide(L)' 'MENNLLLHTCCAICLLNFLNSLKEDFKIIIFYYNPNILPFQEYEKRLRAVEKISQ' A
#
# COMPACT_ATOMS: atom_id res chain seq x y z
N MET A 1 1.48 -0.35 -24.25
CA MET A 1 0.99 0.43 -23.10
C MET A 1 1.49 -0.27 -21.85
N GLU A 2 2.12 0.43 -20.90
CA GLU A 2 2.42 -0.18 -19.60
C GLU A 2 1.10 -0.39 -18.85
N ASN A 3 0.87 -1.60 -18.33
CA ASN A 3 -0.31 -1.93 -17.52
C ASN A 3 -0.11 -1.38 -16.10
N ASN A 4 -0.38 -0.08 -15.93
CA ASN A 4 -0.31 0.57 -14.62
C ASN A 4 -1.56 0.26 -13.80
N LEU A 5 -1.36 -0.16 -12.54
CA LEU A 5 -2.43 -0.42 -11.58
C LEU A 5 -2.26 0.45 -10.34
N LEU A 6 -3.23 1.32 -10.07
CA LEU A 6 -3.28 2.14 -8.87
C LEU A 6 -4.02 1.39 -7.74
N LEU A 7 -3.34 1.15 -6.63
CA LEU A 7 -3.90 0.50 -5.44
C LEU A 7 -4.00 1.47 -4.28
N HIS A 8 -5.21 1.66 -3.77
CA HIS A 8 -5.43 2.32 -2.48
C HIS A 8 -5.15 1.34 -1.34
N THR A 9 -4.43 1.77 -0.30
CA THR A 9 -4.27 1.00 0.94
C THR A 9 -4.23 1.89 2.19
N CYS A 10 -4.59 1.32 3.33
CA CYS A 10 -4.42 1.94 4.65
C CYS A 10 -3.59 1.08 5.62
N CYS A 11 -3.16 -0.12 5.21
CA CYS A 11 -2.42 -1.08 6.03
C CYS A 11 -1.53 -2.00 5.18
N ALA A 12 -0.32 -2.28 5.67
CA ALA A 12 0.65 -3.11 4.98
C ALA A 12 0.22 -4.58 4.84
N ILE A 13 -0.40 -5.16 5.88
CA ILE A 13 -0.78 -6.58 5.87
C ILE A 13 -1.78 -6.91 4.77
N CYS A 14 -2.74 -6.02 4.53
CA CYS A 14 -3.74 -6.20 3.48
C CYS A 14 -3.10 -6.10 2.10
N LEU A 15 -2.17 -5.16 1.91
CA LEU A 15 -1.48 -4.98 0.64
C LEU A 15 -0.56 -6.16 0.31
N LEU A 16 0.18 -6.68 1.29
CA LEU A 16 1.16 -7.75 1.10
C LEU A 16 0.56 -9.00 0.46
N ASN A 17 -0.68 -9.34 0.83
CA ASN A 17 -1.38 -10.52 0.31
C ASN A 17 -1.63 -10.48 -1.21
N PHE A 18 -1.73 -9.28 -1.79
CA PHE A 18 -2.03 -9.11 -3.23
C PHE A 18 -0.83 -8.57 -4.02
N LEU A 19 0.12 -7.93 -3.36
CA LEU A 19 1.24 -7.27 -4.03
C LEU A 19 2.07 -8.26 -4.86
N ASN A 20 2.29 -9.47 -4.35
CA ASN A 20 3.10 -10.49 -5.03
C ASN A 20 2.44 -11.00 -6.31
N SER A 21 1.13 -11.28 -6.28
CA SER A 21 0.42 -11.77 -7.47
C SER A 21 0.24 -10.70 -8.53
N LEU A 22 0.01 -9.44 -8.13
CA LEU A 22 -0.24 -8.35 -9.08
C LEU A 22 1.04 -7.81 -9.73
N LYS A 23 2.20 -7.95 -9.09
CA LYS A 23 3.50 -7.48 -9.63
C LYS A 23 3.94 -8.23 -10.90
N GLU A 24 3.42 -9.42 -11.15
CA GLU A 24 3.72 -10.20 -12.36
C GLU A 24 3.07 -9.60 -13.62
N ASP A 25 1.89 -8.99 -13.46
CA ASP A 25 1.06 -8.51 -14.57
C ASP A 25 1.02 -6.98 -14.70
N PHE A 26 1.31 -6.25 -13.60
CA PHE A 26 1.10 -4.80 -13.52
C PHE A 26 2.28 -4.05 -12.93
N LYS A 27 2.48 -2.83 -13.43
CA LYS A 27 3.27 -1.81 -12.74
C LYS A 27 2.39 -1.16 -11.67
N ILE A 28 2.66 -1.50 -10.41
CA ILE A 28 1.83 -1.06 -9.29
C ILE A 28 2.22 0.34 -8.81
N ILE A 29 1.21 1.18 -8.60
CA ILE A 29 1.31 2.49 -7.97
C ILE A 29 0.48 2.42 -6.68
N ILE A 30 1.05 2.81 -5.55
CA ILE A 30 0.38 2.71 -4.24
C ILE A 30 -0.03 4.09 -3.76
N PHE A 31 -1.30 4.22 -3.37
CA PHE A 31 -1.86 5.41 -2.73
C PHE A 31 -2.24 5.07 -1.28
N TYR A 32 -1.50 5.63 -0.32
CA TYR A 32 -1.77 5.44 1.10
C TYR A 32 -2.65 6.56 1.65
N TYR A 33 -3.86 6.25 2.13
CA TYR A 33 -4.72 7.25 2.76
C TYR A 33 -5.81 6.64 3.64
N ASN A 34 -5.89 7.06 4.91
CA ASN A 34 -7.06 6.86 5.76
C ASN A 34 -7.05 7.85 6.93
N PRO A 35 -7.85 8.93 6.89
CA PRO A 35 -7.84 9.98 7.91
C PRO A 35 -8.49 9.55 9.23
N ASN A 36 -9.15 8.38 9.25
CA ASN A 36 -9.80 7.85 10.46
C ASN A 36 -8.84 7.06 11.36
N ILE A 37 -7.57 6.89 10.96
CA ILE A 37 -6.58 6.22 11.80
C ILE A 37 -6.15 7.19 12.90
N LEU A 38 -6.54 6.86 14.13
CA LEU A 38 -6.22 7.59 15.33
C LEU A 38 -5.65 6.64 16.40
N PRO A 39 -4.73 7.14 17.26
CA PRO A 39 -4.10 8.46 17.20
C PRO A 39 -3.10 8.57 16.03
N PHE A 40 -2.59 9.76 15.74
CA PHE A 40 -1.71 10.03 14.57
C PHE A 40 -0.48 9.11 14.52
N GLN A 41 0.05 8.69 15.67
CA GLN A 41 1.18 7.75 15.74
C GLN A 41 0.87 6.39 15.10
N GLU A 42 -0.38 5.92 15.18
CA GLU A 42 -0.79 4.68 14.50
C GLU A 42 -0.86 4.87 12.98
N TYR A 43 -1.25 6.06 12.50
CA TYR A 43 -1.19 6.40 11.08
C TYR A 43 0.25 6.36 10.58
N GLU A 44 1.18 7.01 11.29
CA GLU A 44 2.60 6.98 10.94
C GLU A 44 3.19 5.55 10.95
N LYS A 45 2.83 4.75 11.96
CA LYS A 45 3.29 3.36 12.06
C LYS A 45 2.82 2.53 10.86
N ARG A 46 1.55 2.68 10.46
CA ARG A 46 0.99 1.97 9.30
C ARG A 46 1.57 2.47 7.99
N LEU A 47 1.79 3.77 7.84
CA LEU A 47 2.48 4.35 6.67
C LEU A 47 3.88 3.76 6.52
N ARG A 48 4.70 3.78 7.59
CA ARG A 48 6.05 3.19 7.58
C ARG A 48 6.05 1.71 7.23
N ALA A 49 5.05 0.97 7.72
CA ALA A 49 4.90 -0.44 7.36
C ALA A 49 4.58 -0.64 5.87
N VAL A 50 3.75 0.23 5.28
CA VAL A 50 3.44 0.20 3.84
C VAL A 50 4.68 0.60 3.03
N GLU A 51 5.38 1.66 3.41
CA GLU A 51 6.64 2.08 2.76
C GLU A 51 7.66 0.93 2.72
N LYS A 52 7.81 0.19 3.84
CA LYS A 52 8.74 -0.95 3.93
C LYS A 52 8.44 -2.06 2.91
N ILE A 53 7.18 -2.33 2.60
CA ILE A 53 6.79 -3.38 1.64
C ILE A 53 6.63 -2.86 0.21
N SER A 54 6.68 -1.54 0.03
CA SER A 54 6.51 -0.86 -1.27
C SER A 54 7.84 -0.58 -1.97
N GLN A 55 8.97 -0.86 -1.31
CA GLN A 55 10.31 -0.92 -1.92
C GLN A 55 10.46 -2.19 -2.78
#